data_AF-A0A2A5AT81-F1
#
_entry.id   AF-A0A2A5AT81-F1
#
_cell.length_a   1.000
_cell.length_b   1.000
_cell.length_c   1.000
_cell.angle_alpha   90.00
_cell.angle_beta   90.00
_cell.angle_gamma   90.00
#
_symmetry.space_group_name_H-M   'P 1'
#
loop_
_entity.id
_entity.type
_entity.pdbx_description
1 polymer ?
#
loop_
_entity_poly.entity_id
_entity_poly.type
_entity_poly.pdbx_seq_one_letter_code
_entity_poly.pdbx_strand_id
1 'polypeptide(L)'
;MALVPATVLNSTKVICHSPASYILRQSIVEITLNNQEYTDNNVVFYYYRPPFVFDIEPREGPTKGNTTVYAIGSNFRNTKDIKCKFADIVV
;
A
#
# COMPACT_ATOMS: atom_id res chain seq x y z
N MET A 1 -18.09 10.32 0.61
CA MET A 1 -17.33 10.26 -0.65
C MET A 1 -16.33 11.41 -0.62
N ALA A 2 -15.10 11.20 -1.07
CA ALA A 2 -14.06 12.23 -1.04
C ALA A 2 -13.54 12.45 -2.46
N LEU A 3 -13.63 13.69 -2.93
CA LEU A 3 -13.05 14.12 -4.20
C LEU A 3 -11.62 14.59 -3.95
N VAL A 4 -10.68 14.11 -4.76
CA VAL A 4 -9.26 14.47 -4.70
C VAL A 4 -8.81 15.00 -6.05
N PRO A 5 -7.90 15.99 -6.10
CA PRO A 5 -7.36 16.47 -7.37
C PRO A 5 -6.56 15.37 -8.06
N ALA A 6 -6.66 15.33 -9.39
CA ALA A 6 -5.88 14.45 -10.24
C ALA A 6 -5.01 15.25 -11.22
N THR A 7 -3.86 14.70 -11.58
CA THR A 7 -2.94 15.27 -12.59
C THR A 7 -2.85 14.33 -13.78
N VAL A 8 -3.05 14.85 -14.99
CA VAL A 8 -2.89 14.07 -16.22
C VAL A 8 -1.39 13.89 -16.49
N LEU A 9 -0.94 12.64 -16.60
CA LEU A 9 0.44 12.32 -16.97
C LEU A 9 0.59 12.22 -18.49
N ASN A 10 -0.37 11.56 -19.16
CA ASN A 10 -0.48 11.46 -20.61
C ASN A 10 -1.92 11.05 -21.00
N SER A 11 -2.16 10.77 -22.29
CA SER A 11 -3.47 10.38 -22.83
C SER A 11 -4.07 9.09 -22.25
N THR A 12 -3.32 8.31 -21.49
CA THR A 12 -3.74 7.02 -20.91
C THR A 12 -3.55 6.91 -19.40
N LYS A 13 -3.00 7.94 -18.75
CA LYS A 13 -2.66 7.88 -17.32
C LYS A 13 -2.96 9.19 -16.60
N VAL A 14 -3.63 9.07 -15.46
CA VAL A 14 -3.81 10.12 -14.47
C VAL A 14 -3.27 9.65 -13.12
N ILE A 15 -2.77 10.58 -12.31
CA ILE A 15 -2.32 10.32 -10.94
C ILE A 15 -3.17 11.10 -9.94
N CYS A 16 -3.54 10.45 -8.85
CA CYS A 16 -4.20 11.06 -7.69
C CYS A 16 -3.77 10.32 -6.43
N HIS A 17 -3.79 11.02 -5.29
CA HIS A 17 -3.51 10.41 -4.00
C HIS A 17 -4.81 9.99 -3.33
N SER A 18 -4.91 8.72 -2.94
CA SER A 18 -6.09 8.23 -2.24
C SER A 18 -6.23 8.94 -0.88
N PRO A 19 -7.45 9.34 -0.49
CA PRO A 19 -7.68 9.90 0.84
C PRO A 19 -7.49 8.84 1.92
N ALA A 20 -7.24 9.27 3.16
CA ALA A 20 -7.21 8.34 4.29
C ALA A 20 -8.59 7.68 4.48
N SER A 21 -8.59 6.37 4.76
CA SER A 21 -9.78 5.62 5.15
C SER A 21 -9.50 4.80 6.41
N TYR A 22 -10.35 4.95 7.41
CA TYR A 22 -10.32 4.14 8.64
C TYR A 22 -11.15 2.85 8.51
N ILE A 23 -11.88 2.70 7.40
CA ILE A 23 -12.72 1.54 7.12
C ILE A 23 -12.03 0.68 6.07
N LEU A 24 -11.88 -0.61 6.39
CA LEU A 24 -11.46 -1.62 5.43
C LEU A 24 -12.61 -1.92 4.48
N ARG A 25 -12.48 -1.47 3.23
CA ARG A 25 -13.48 -1.73 2.20
C ARG A 25 -12.89 -1.63 0.81
N GLN A 26 -13.62 -2.23 -0.12
CA GLN A 26 -13.58 -1.86 -1.52
C GLN A 26 -14.12 -0.43 -1.68
N SER A 27 -13.44 0.36 -2.48
CA SER A 27 -13.87 1.68 -2.91
C SER A 27 -13.87 1.67 -4.43
N ILE A 28 -14.99 2.03 -5.04
CA ILE A 28 -15.03 2.26 -6.48
C ILE A 28 -14.29 3.58 -6.75
N VAL A 29 -13.44 3.59 -7.76
CA VAL A 29 -12.71 4.77 -8.22
C VAL A 29 -13.38 5.27 -9.47
N GLU A 30 -13.81 6.53 -9.43
CA GLU A 30 -14.48 7.20 -10.52
C GLU A 30 -13.70 8.47 -10.89
N ILE A 31 -13.64 8.79 -12.18
CA ILE A 31 -13.04 10.01 -12.69
C ILE A 31 -14.14 10.92 -13.23
N THR A 32 -14.00 12.22 -12.99
CA THR A 32 -14.86 13.27 -13.54
C THR A 32 -14.01 14.39 -14.13
N LEU A 33 -14.53 15.05 -15.16
CA LEU A 33 -13.89 16.23 -15.77
C LEU A 33 -14.61 17.54 -15.42
N ASN A 34 -15.81 17.46 -14.84
CA ASN A 34 -16.70 18.60 -14.58
C ASN A 34 -17.43 18.50 -13.23
N ASN A 35 -17.09 17.52 -12.38
CA ASN A 35 -17.75 17.20 -11.11
C ASN A 35 -19.25 16.87 -11.23
N GLN A 36 -19.75 16.60 -12.43
CA GLN A 36 -21.16 16.28 -12.70
C GLN A 36 -21.30 14.87 -13.27
N GLU A 37 -20.45 14.54 -14.24
CA GLU A 37 -20.42 13.24 -14.92
C GLU A 37 -19.22 12.44 -14.43
N TYR A 38 -19.47 11.20 -14.03
CA TYR A 38 -18.47 10.28 -13.48
C TYR A 38 -18.43 9.02 -14.34
N THR A 39 -17.26 8.40 -14.43
CA THR A 39 -17.09 7.08 -15.06
C THR A 39 -17.83 5.99 -14.30
N ASP A 40 -18.41 5.01 -14.98
CA ASP A 40 -19.27 3.95 -14.42
C ASP A 40 -18.70 2.52 -14.60
N ASN A 41 -17.42 2.40 -14.94
CA ASN A 41 -16.75 1.13 -15.22
C ASN A 41 -16.42 0.29 -13.97
N ASN A 42 -16.85 0.72 -12.77
CA ASN A 42 -16.74 0.00 -11.50
C ASN A 42 -15.32 -0.49 -11.15
N VAL A 43 -14.28 0.30 -11.43
CA VAL A 43 -12.90 -0.04 -11.08
C VAL A 43 -12.72 0.00 -9.56
N VAL A 44 -12.26 -1.11 -8.98
CA VAL A 44 -12.18 -1.28 -7.52
C VAL A 44 -10.79 -1.00 -6.97
N PHE A 45 -10.71 -0.11 -5.99
CA PHE A 45 -9.55 0.12 -5.12
C PHE A 45 -9.79 -0.48 -3.73
N TYR A 46 -8.74 -1.00 -3.08
CA TYR A 46 -8.84 -1.65 -1.78
C TYR A 46 -8.04 -0.91 -0.72
N TYR A 47 -8.73 -0.45 0.32
CA TYR A 47 -8.05 -0.04 1.55
C TYR A 47 -7.65 -1.26 2.36
N TYR A 48 -6.38 -1.33 2.74
CA TYR A 48 -5.83 -2.37 3.60
C TYR A 48 -5.25 -1.76 4.88
N ARG A 49 -5.17 -2.54 5.95
CA ARG A 49 -4.45 -2.12 7.16
C ARG A 49 -2.96 -2.16 6.88
N PRO A 50 -2.18 -1.12 7.23
CA PRO A 50 -0.74 -1.19 7.17
C PRO A 50 -0.19 -2.40 7.97
N PRO A 51 0.89 -3.03 7.49
CA PRO A 51 1.56 -4.08 8.24
C PRO A 51 2.08 -3.52 9.57
N PHE A 52 1.96 -4.30 10.63
CA PHE A 52 2.44 -3.94 11.96
C PHE A 52 3.27 -5.08 12.54
N VAL A 53 4.56 -4.83 12.78
CA VAL A 53 5.48 -5.78 13.40
C VAL A 53 5.55 -5.46 14.89
N PHE A 54 5.37 -6.46 15.76
CA PHE A 54 5.47 -6.28 17.21
C PHE A 54 6.57 -7.12 17.85
N ASP A 55 7.07 -8.15 17.17
CA ASP A 55 8.20 -8.94 17.67
C ASP A 55 9.06 -9.49 16.53
N ILE A 56 10.26 -9.95 16.88
CA ILE A 56 11.22 -10.55 15.96
C ILE A 56 12.03 -11.66 16.64
N GLU A 57 12.24 -12.76 15.94
CA GLU A 57 12.99 -13.91 16.45
C GLU A 57 13.93 -14.50 15.38
N PRO A 58 15.22 -14.72 15.65
CA PRO A 58 15.97 -14.25 16.82
C PRO A 58 16.20 -12.73 16.79
N ARG A 59 16.51 -12.15 17.95
CA ARG A 59 16.82 -10.70 18.09
C ARG A 59 18.27 -10.33 17.79
N GLU A 60 19.10 -11.33 17.55
CA GLU A 60 20.52 -11.17 17.27
C GLU A 60 21.00 -12.24 16.27
N GLY A 61 22.11 -11.94 15.61
CA GLY A 61 22.77 -12.83 14.66
C GLY A 61 24.20 -12.38 14.38
N PRO A 62 25.05 -13.24 13.78
CA PRO A 62 26.43 -12.91 13.47
C PRO A 62 26.54 -11.74 12.49
N THR A 63 27.57 -10.91 12.63
CA THR A 63 27.86 -9.80 11.69
C THR A 63 28.11 -10.27 10.26
N LYS A 64 28.48 -11.54 10.06
CA LYS A 64 28.62 -12.19 8.75
C LYS A 64 27.28 -12.43 8.02
N GLY A 65 26.14 -12.27 8.71
CA GLY A 65 24.81 -12.51 8.16
C GLY A 65 24.41 -13.99 8.14
N ASN A 66 23.48 -14.33 7.25
CA ASN A 66 22.88 -15.67 7.11
C ASN A 66 22.03 -16.15 8.30
N THR A 67 21.41 -15.21 9.02
CA THR A 67 20.41 -15.51 10.05
C THR A 67 19.02 -15.41 9.45
N THR A 68 18.23 -16.49 9.53
CA THR A 68 16.81 -16.44 9.23
C THR A 68 16.09 -15.70 10.34
N VAL A 69 15.39 -14.62 9.99
CA VAL A 69 14.68 -13.77 10.95
C VAL A 69 13.18 -13.88 10.71
N TYR A 70 12.44 -14.22 11.75
CA TYR A 70 10.99 -14.28 11.77
C TYR A 70 10.43 -12.98 12.31
N ALA A 71 9.79 -12.17 11.46
CA ALA A 71 9.03 -11.01 11.89
C ALA A 71 7.62 -11.43 12.29
N ILE A 72 7.24 -11.17 13.53
CA ILE A 72 5.92 -11.50 14.07
C ILE A 72 5.09 -10.22 14.15
N GLY A 73 3.87 -10.28 13.63
CA GLY A 73 3.07 -9.09 13.39
C GLY A 73 1.67 -9.40 12.88
N SER A 74 1.04 -8.35 12.36
CA SER A 74 -0.31 -8.39 11.80
C SER A 74 -0.38 -7.65 10.47
N ASN A 75 -1.41 -7.97 9.68
CA ASN A 75 -1.70 -7.35 8.37
C ASN A 75 -0.60 -7.52 7.32
N PHE A 76 0.27 -8.53 7.45
CA PHE A 76 1.19 -8.90 6.38
C PHE A 76 0.40 -9.38 5.16
N ARG A 77 0.78 -8.89 3.98
CA ARG A 77 0.21 -9.31 2.71
C ARG A 77 1.26 -10.05 1.91
N ASN A 78 0.86 -11.18 1.35
CA ASN A 78 1.70 -11.94 0.43
C ASN A 78 1.80 -11.16 -0.90
N THR A 79 2.86 -10.37 -1.04
CA THR A 79 3.15 -9.54 -2.21
C THR A 79 4.62 -9.68 -2.56
N LYS A 80 4.97 -9.46 -3.82
CA LYS A 80 6.38 -9.51 -4.28
C LYS A 80 7.19 -8.29 -3.84
N ASP A 81 6.53 -7.26 -3.33
CA ASP A 81 7.14 -6.00 -2.93
C ASP A 81 7.49 -5.94 -1.44
N ILE A 82 7.17 -6.99 -0.66
CA ILE A 82 7.57 -7.06 0.75
C ILE A 82 9.09 -7.24 0.83
N LYS A 83 9.75 -6.38 1.59
CA LYS A 83 11.20 -6.38 1.78
C LYS A 83 11.52 -6.15 3.25
N CYS A 84 12.61 -6.75 3.71
CA CYS A 84 13.14 -6.50 5.04
C CYS A 84 14.27 -5.48 4.94
N LYS A 85 14.31 -4.51 5.86
CA LYS A 85 15.40 -3.55 5.95
C LYS A 85 16.15 -3.71 7.26
N PHE A 86 17.45 -3.99 7.19
CA PHE A 86 18.37 -4.09 8.31
C PHE A 86 19.35 -2.91 8.25
N ALA A 87 19.16 -1.91 9.12
CA ALA A 87 19.85 -0.63 9.02
C ALA A 87 19.72 -0.06 7.59
N ASP A 88 20.81 0.14 6.86
CA ASP A 88 20.76 0.69 5.49
C ASP A 88 20.68 -0.39 4.39
N ILE A 89 20.60 -1.66 4.76
CA ILE A 89 20.55 -2.79 3.82
C ILE A 89 19.09 -3.23 3.62
N VAL A 90 18.61 -3.17 2.38
CA VAL A 90 17.29 -3.69 1.98
C VAL A 90 17.47 -5.04 1.31
N VAL A 91 16.74 -6.06 1.78
CA VAL A 91 16.76 -7.44 1.29
C VAL A 91 15.39 -7.80 0.72
#